data_AF-A0A7X8W2S7-F1
#
_entry.id   AF-A0A7X8W2S7-F1
#
_cell.length_a   1.000
_cell.length_b   1.000
_cell.length_c   1.000
_cell.angle_alpha   90.00
_cell.angle_beta   90.00
_cell.angle_gamma   90.00
#
_symmetry.space_group_name_H-M   'P 1'
#
loop_
_entity.id
_entity.type
_entity.pdbx_description
1 polymer ?
#
loop_
_entity_poly.entity_id
_entity_poly.type
_entity_poly.pdbx_seq_one_letter_code
_entity_poly.pdbx_strand_id
1 'polypeptide(L)' 'MLRLVTSKEFKGPITTAKWAKLTSCHIDTANRDIKALVSYGFLKQEEGMGKNTHYSLLLNTL' A
#
# COMPACT_ATOMS: atom_id res chain seq x y z
N MET A 1 -12.17 5.17 10.63
CA MET A 1 -11.58 4.98 9.28
C MET A 1 -10.91 3.60 9.16
N LEU A 2 -11.62 2.51 9.50
CA LEU A 2 -10.99 1.18 9.67
C LEU A 2 -11.91 0.01 9.25
N ARG A 3 -12.84 0.21 8.30
CA ARG A 3 -13.88 -0.79 8.00
C ARG A 3 -13.87 -1.42 6.60
N LEU A 4 -12.93 -1.06 5.71
CA LEU A 4 -13.02 -1.47 4.29
C LEU A 4 -11.72 -2.04 3.72
N VAL A 5 -11.12 -3.00 4.42
CA VAL A 5 -10.05 -3.82 3.84
C VAL A 5 -10.54 -5.25 3.82
N THR A 6 -11.43 -5.54 2.86
CA THR A 6 -11.84 -6.89 2.49
C THR A 6 -10.67 -7.58 1.79
N SER A 7 -10.29 -8.74 2.31
CA SER A 7 -9.06 -9.48 2.06
C SER A 7 -8.84 -9.99 0.62
N LYS A 8 -9.65 -9.56 -0.37
CA LYS A 8 -9.58 -10.00 -1.78
C LYS A 8 -8.99 -8.96 -2.75
N GLU A 9 -8.93 -7.68 -2.38
CA GLU A 9 -8.46 -6.59 -3.27
C GLU A 9 -6.93 -6.37 -3.24
N PHE A 10 -6.23 -7.05 -2.33
CA PHE A 10 -4.80 -6.86 -2.04
C PHE A 10 -3.88 -7.80 -2.83
N LYS A 11 -4.34 -8.31 -3.99
CA LYS A 11 -3.51 -9.15 -4.87
C LYS A 11 -2.81 -8.29 -5.93
N GLY A 12 -1.48 -8.31 -5.96
CA GLY A 12 -0.64 -7.58 -6.90
C GLY A 12 0.00 -6.30 -6.33
N PRO A 13 0.81 -5.58 -7.15
CA PRO A 13 1.54 -4.40 -6.70
C PRO A 13 0.59 -3.29 -6.24
N ILE A 14 0.82 -2.78 -5.04
CA ILE A 14 0.11 -1.65 -4.47
C ILE A 14 0.81 -0.36 -4.91
N THR A 15 0.02 0.62 -5.30
CA THR A 15 0.48 1.98 -5.57
C THR A 15 -0.27 2.95 -4.67
N THR A 16 0.28 4.15 -4.45
CA THR A 16 -0.37 5.19 -3.63
C THR A 16 -1.78 5.52 -4.12
N ALA A 17 -1.99 5.55 -5.44
CA ALA A 17 -3.31 5.76 -6.02
C ALA A 17 -4.28 4.60 -5.75
N LYS A 18 -3.81 3.34 -5.78
CA LYS A 18 -4.63 2.17 -5.43
C LYS A 18 -4.99 2.19 -3.95
N TRP A 19 -4.04 2.52 -3.07
CA TRP A 19 -4.26 2.66 -1.64
C TRP A 19 -5.27 3.77 -1.30
N ALA A 20 -5.15 4.93 -1.94
CA ALA A 20 -6.08 6.05 -1.80
C ALA A 20 -7.52 5.65 -2.18
N LYS A 21 -7.71 4.91 -3.28
CA LYS A 21 -9.01 4.38 -3.70
C LYS A 21 -9.59 3.38 -2.69
N LEU A 22 -8.76 2.47 -2.17
CA LEU A 22 -9.18 1.44 -1.21
C LEU A 22 -9.61 2.05 0.13
N THR A 23 -8.83 3.01 0.62
CA THR A 23 -9.08 3.66 1.92
C THR A 23 -10.01 4.87 1.82
N SER A 24 -10.45 5.23 0.60
CA SER A 24 -11.21 6.45 0.31
C SER A 24 -10.54 7.70 0.93
N CYS A 25 -9.23 7.81 0.80
CA CYS A 25 -8.44 8.92 1.35
C CYS A 25 -7.72 9.71 0.25
N HIS A 26 -7.26 10.92 0.57
CA HIS A 26 -6.49 11.73 -0.37
C HIS A 26 -5.10 11.13 -0.63
N ILE A 27 -4.50 11.41 -1.79
CA ILE A 27 -3.20 10.88 -2.18
C ILE A 27 -2.10 11.21 -1.16
N ASP A 28 -2.10 12.42 -0.59
CA ASP A 28 -1.15 12.82 0.45
C ASP A 28 -1.25 11.96 1.72
N THR A 29 -2.48 11.67 2.17
CA THR A 29 -2.74 10.80 3.32
C THR A 29 -2.31 9.37 3.00
N ALA A 30 -2.67 8.87 1.82
CA ALA A 30 -2.25 7.55 1.36
C ALA A 30 -0.73 7.37 1.30
N ASN A 31 0.00 8.43 0.92
CA ASN A 31 1.47 8.38 0.85
C ASN A 31 2.09 8.25 2.25
N ARG A 32 1.54 8.97 3.25
CA ARG A 32 1.97 8.85 4.65
C ARG A 32 1.63 7.46 5.21
N ASP A 33 0.44 6.96 4.93
CA ASP A 33 0.02 5.61 5.35
C ASP A 33 0.94 4.53 4.77
N ILE A 34 1.25 4.59 3.47
CA ILE A 34 2.16 3.64 2.84
C ILE A 34 3.55 3.72 3.47
N LYS A 35 4.10 4.92 3.68
CA LYS A 35 5.41 5.09 4.34
C LYS A 35 5.42 4.47 5.74
N ALA A 36 4.34 4.66 6.50
CA ALA A 36 4.19 4.03 7.80
C ALA A 36 4.18 2.50 7.67
N LEU A 37 3.38 1.95 6.75
CA LEU A 37 3.29 0.51 6.52
C LEU A 37 4.61 -0.11 6.04
N VAL A 38 5.38 0.62 5.23
CA VAL A 38 6.74 0.22 4.84
C VAL A 38 7.66 0.21 6.06
N SER A 39 7.59 1.25 6.90
CA SER A 39 8.36 1.33 8.14
C SER A 39 7.97 0.23 9.14
N TYR A 40 6.70 -0.20 9.16
CA TYR A 40 6.22 -1.31 9.97
C TYR A 40 6.54 -2.69 9.39
N GLY A 41 7.06 -2.77 8.16
CA GLY A 41 7.38 -4.03 7.49
C GLY A 41 6.19 -4.75 6.86
N PHE A 42 5.01 -4.12 6.79
CA PHE A 42 3.84 -4.69 6.09
C PHE A 42 3.92 -4.52 4.57
N LEU A 43 4.59 -3.46 4.12
CA LEU A 43 4.83 -3.19 2.69
C LEU A 43 6.33 -3.15 2.41
N LYS A 44 6.74 -3.64 1.25
CA LYS A 44 8.10 -3.48 0.73
C LYS A 44 8.05 -2.64 -0.52
N GLN A 45 8.77 -1.52 -0.52
CA GLN A 45 9.02 -0.78 -1.75
C GLN A 45 9.91 -1.63 -2.66
N GLU A 46 9.45 -1.92 -3.88
CA GLU A 46 10.31 -2.57 -4.87
C GLU A 46 11.21 -1.53 -5.54
N GLU A 47 12.46 -1.91 -5.80
CA GLU A 47 13.43 -1.09 -6.52
C GLU A 47 13.02 -0.96 -7.99
N GLY A 48 12.11 -0.03 -8.27
CA GLY A 48 11.74 0.39 -9.61
C GLY A 48 12.55 1.62 -10.02
N MET A 49 13.41 1.46 -11.02
CA MET A 49 14.11 2.56 -11.68
C MET A 49 13.09 3.39 -12.51
N GLY A 50 12.35 4.30 -11.86
CA GLY A 50 11.41 5.20 -12.54
C GLY A 50 10.30 5.80 -11.67
N LYS A 51 9.48 6.67 -12.27
CA LYS A 51 8.36 7.43 -11.66
C LYS A 51 7.18 6.60 -11.12
N ASN A 52 7.23 5.28 -11.27
CA ASN A 52 6.25 4.35 -10.72
C ASN A 52 6.85 3.57 -9.56
N THR A 53 6.60 4.05 -8.34
CA THR A 53 6.92 3.31 -7.13
C THR A 53 5.85 2.26 -6.87
N HIS A 54 6.24 0.99 -6.93
CA HIS A 54 5.37 -0.13 -6.62
C HIS A 54 5.72 -0.68 -5.22
N TYR A 55 4.69 -1.06 -4.47
CA TYR A 55 4.82 -1.66 -3.15
C TYR A 55 4.26 -3.08 -3.18
N SER A 56 5.08 -4.03 -2.76
CA SER A 56 4.67 -5.42 -2.59
C SER A 56 4.19 -5.63 -1.15
N LEU A 57 3.02 -6.25 -1.00
CA LEU A 57 2.47 -6.54 0.32
C LEU A 57 3.16 -7.77 0.90
N LEU A 58 3.87 -7.59 2.01
CA LEU A 58 4.49 -8.66 2.76
C LEU A 58 3.42 -9.27 3.67
N LEU A 59 2.51 -10.06 3.09
CA LEU A 59 1.61 -10.87 3.89
C LEU A 59 2.44 -12.02 4.46
N ASN A 60 3.05 -11.80 5.63
CA ASN A 60 3.72 -12.87 6.35
C ASN A 60 2.65 -13.82 6.90
N THR A 61 2.24 -14.80 6.09
CA THR A 61 1.52 -15.97 6.59
C THR A 61 2.44 -16.70 7.55
N LEU A 62 2.16 -16.56 8.85
CA LEU A 62 2.49 -17.59 9.85
C LEU A 62 1.47 -18.73 9.73
#